data_AF-A0A7U7J4L7-F1
#
_entry.id   AF-A0A7U7J4L7-F1
#
_cell.length_a   1.000
_cell.length_b   1.000
_cell.length_c   1.000
_cell.angle_alpha   90.00
_cell.angle_beta   90.00
_cell.angle_gamma   90.00
#
_symmetry.space_group_name_H-M   'P 1'
#
loop_
_entity.id
_entity.type
_entity.pdbx_description
1 polymer ?
#
loop_
_entity_poly.entity_id
_entity_poly.type
_entity_poly.pdbx_seq_one_letter_code
_entity_poly.pdbx_strand_id
1 'polypeptide(L)' 'MAAAASPTVVVQQPVYVTGPAIGTEVFALPSGGCNSVSANGIRYYNCGGGYYQPHFGSNGVYYTVVPAPF' A
#
# COMPACT_ATOMS: atom_id res chain seq x y z
N MET A 1 -27.79 6.13 46.40
CA MET A 1 -27.08 7.04 45.48
C MET A 1 -25.72 6.44 45.21
N ALA A 2 -25.45 5.94 44.00
CA ALA A 2 -24.10 5.73 43.45
C ALA A 2 -24.26 5.32 41.99
N ALA A 3 -24.12 6.29 41.08
CA ALA A 3 -24.02 6.04 39.65
C ALA A 3 -22.61 5.51 39.37
N ALA A 4 -22.49 4.30 38.84
CA ALA A 4 -21.22 3.79 38.34
C ALA A 4 -20.94 4.46 36.98
N ALA A 5 -19.88 5.25 36.91
CA ALA A 5 -19.38 5.80 35.65
C ALA A 5 -18.57 4.71 34.93
N SER A 6 -19.03 4.29 33.75
CA SER A 6 -18.31 3.38 32.87
C SER A 6 -17.11 4.11 32.24
N PRO A 7 -15.85 3.67 32.41
CA PRO A 7 -14.74 4.24 31.68
C PRO A 7 -14.85 3.83 30.21
N THR A 8 -15.09 4.79 29.32
CA THR A 8 -14.97 4.56 27.88
C THR A 8 -13.51 4.31 27.54
N VAL A 9 -13.13 3.05 27.39
CA VAL A 9 -11.82 2.66 26.87
C VAL A 9 -11.79 2.99 25.39
N VAL A 10 -11.04 4.03 25.02
CA VAL A 10 -10.77 4.36 23.62
C VAL A 10 -9.70 3.39 23.12
N VAL A 11 -10.13 2.27 22.53
CA VAL A 11 -9.23 1.34 21.85
C VAL A 11 -8.78 2.00 20.56
N GLN A 12 -7.52 2.45 20.48
CA GLN A 12 -6.90 2.80 19.20
C GLN A 12 -6.81 1.53 18.38
N GLN A 13 -7.70 1.39 17.40
CA GLN A 13 -7.63 0.31 16.42
C GLN A 13 -6.28 0.42 15.73
N PRO A 14 -5.40 -0.59 15.78
CA PRO A 14 -4.25 -0.61 14.90
C PRO A 14 -4.80 -0.57 13.47
N VAL A 15 -4.59 0.55 12.78
CA VAL A 15 -4.78 0.63 11.34
C VAL A 15 -3.75 -0.29 10.72
N TYR A 16 -4.12 -1.55 10.56
CA TYR A 16 -3.44 -2.45 9.67
C TYR A 16 -3.64 -1.87 8.29
N VAL A 17 -2.65 -1.13 7.80
CA VAL A 17 -2.53 -0.88 6.36
C VAL A 17 -2.24 -2.26 5.78
N THR A 18 -3.30 -3.00 5.43
CA THR A 18 -3.24 -4.31 4.76
C THR A 18 -2.83 -4.09 3.31
N GLY A 19 -1.73 -3.38 3.11
CA GLY A 19 -1.29 -2.85 1.85
C GLY A 19 0.08 -2.18 2.01
N PRO A 20 0.89 -2.15 0.95
CA PRO A 20 2.13 -1.40 0.95
C PRO A 20 1.81 0.09 1.13
N ALA A 21 2.59 0.79 1.95
CA ALA A 21 2.42 2.24 2.07
C ALA A 21 2.69 2.91 0.72
N ILE A 22 1.82 3.85 0.34
CA ILE A 22 2.04 4.68 -0.85
C ILE A 22 3.37 5.42 -0.67
N GLY A 23 4.23 5.39 -1.69
CA GLY A 23 5.59 5.91 -1.67
C GLY A 23 6.64 4.91 -1.21
N THR A 24 6.27 3.70 -0.77
CA THR A 24 7.23 2.64 -0.47
C THR A 24 7.93 2.18 -1.75
N GLU A 25 9.25 2.10 -1.71
CA GLU A 25 10.06 1.50 -2.77
C GLU A 25 10.35 0.04 -2.41
N VAL A 26 10.07 -0.88 -3.33
CA VAL A 26 10.40 -2.29 -3.20
C VAL A 26 11.26 -2.74 -4.36
N PHE A 27 12.18 -3.65 -4.12
CA PHE A 27 13.00 -4.24 -5.19
C PHE A 27 12.28 -5.40 -5.90
N ALA A 28 11.20 -5.90 -5.32
CA ALA A 28 10.37 -6.95 -5.88
C ALA A 28 8.90 -6.73 -5.50
N LEU A 29 8.02 -7.04 -6.44
CA LEU A 29 6.58 -7.08 -6.17
C LEU A 29 6.30 -8.24 -5.21
N PRO A 30 5.44 -8.05 -4.19
CA PRO A 30 5.03 -9.15 -3.33
C PRO A 30 4.41 -10.26 -4.19
N SER A 31 4.82 -11.49 -3.91
CA SER A 31 4.43 -12.70 -4.66
C SER A 31 2.93 -12.96 -4.52
N GLY A 32 2.11 -12.28 -5.32
CA GLY A 32 0.67 -12.40 -5.23
C GLY A 32 -0.01 -11.73 -6.41
N GLY A 33 -0.25 -12.51 -7.48
CA GLY A 33 -1.26 -12.20 -8.51
C GLY A 33 -1.28 -10.77 -9.04
N CYS A 34 -0.12 -10.13 -9.20
CA CYS A 34 -0.06 -8.75 -9.64
C CYS A 34 -0.44 -8.65 -11.12
N ASN A 35 -1.47 -7.86 -11.44
CA ASN A 35 -1.86 -7.63 -12.82
C ASN A 35 -1.11 -6.42 -13.38
N SER A 36 -0.49 -6.57 -14.56
CA SER A 36 0.17 -5.44 -15.21
C SER A 36 -0.85 -4.56 -15.91
N VAL A 37 -0.98 -3.32 -15.47
CA VAL A 37 -1.88 -2.32 -16.03
C VAL A 37 -1.05 -1.18 -16.61
N SER A 38 -1.39 -0.70 -17.80
CA SER A 38 -0.69 0.44 -18.40
C SER A 38 -1.59 1.66 -18.30
N ALA A 39 -1.16 2.70 -17.59
CA ALA A 39 -1.89 3.95 -17.44
C ALA A 39 -1.04 5.11 -17.96
N ASN A 40 -1.60 5.93 -18.85
CA ASN A 40 -0.95 7.10 -19.43
C ASN A 40 0.43 6.80 -20.06
N GLY A 41 0.58 5.62 -20.68
CA GLY A 41 1.84 5.16 -21.27
C GLY A 41 2.87 4.60 -20.27
N ILE A 42 2.58 4.64 -18.96
CA ILE A 42 3.45 4.05 -17.94
C ILE A 42 2.87 2.70 -17.50
N ARG A 43 3.74 1.70 -17.39
CA ARG A 43 3.38 0.37 -16.91
C ARG A 43 3.35 0.38 -15.39
N TYR A 44 2.25 -0.07 -14.80
CA TYR A 44 2.08 -0.27 -13.37
C TYR A 44 1.71 -1.73 -13.10
N TYR A 45 1.93 -2.19 -11.88
CA TYR A 45 1.52 -3.51 -11.43
C TYR A 45 0.54 -3.36 -10.28
N ASN A 46 -0.70 -3.82 -10.45
CA ASN A 46 -1.71 -3.82 -9.40
C ASN A 46 -1.63 -5.15 -8.63
N CYS A 47 -1.29 -5.10 -7.34
CA CYS A 47 -1.19 -6.30 -6.50
C CYS A 47 -2.29 -6.33 -5.41
N GLY A 48 -3.50 -5.84 -5.70
CA GLY A 48 -4.66 -5.87 -4.78
C GLY A 48 -4.60 -4.94 -3.55
N GLY A 49 -3.41 -4.44 -3.19
CA GLY A 49 -3.22 -3.47 -2.09
C GLY A 49 -2.52 -2.17 -2.48
N GLY A 50 -2.10 -2.03 -3.74
CA GLY A 50 -1.38 -0.86 -4.25
C GLY A 50 -0.95 -1.04 -5.71
N TYR A 51 -0.61 0.06 -6.37
CA TYR A 51 -0.03 0.06 -7.71
C TYR A 51 1.47 0.22 -7.59
N TYR A 52 2.22 -0.45 -8.42
CA TYR A 52 3.67 -0.41 -8.38
C TYR A 52 4.21 0.06 -9.72
N GLN A 53 4.93 1.17 -9.71
CA GLN A 53 5.59 1.72 -10.88
C GLN A 53 7.04 1.22 -10.92
N PRO A 54 7.48 0.50 -11.97
CA PRO A 54 8.87 0.14 -12.15
C PRO A 54 9.69 1.38 -12.51
N HIS A 55 10.78 1.56 -11.79
CA HIS A 55 11.81 2.54 -12.06
C HIS A 55 13.13 1.81 -12.32
N PHE A 56 13.82 2.24 -13.37
CA PHE A 56 15.10 1.70 -13.77
C PHE A 56 16.18 2.67 -13.29
N GLY A 57 16.81 2.37 -12.16
CA GLY A 57 17.91 3.15 -11.60
C GLY A 57 19.27 2.55 -11.93
N SER A 58 20.34 3.25 -11.54
CA SER A 58 21.73 2.77 -11.72
C SER A 58 22.03 1.44 -11.02
N ASN A 59 21.26 1.08 -9.98
CA ASN A 59 21.44 -0.15 -9.21
C ASN A 59 20.46 -1.27 -9.58
N GLY A 60 19.64 -1.08 -10.62
CA GLY A 60 18.66 -2.08 -11.08
C GLY A 60 17.23 -1.55 -11.11
N VAL A 61 16.27 -2.48 -11.17
CA VAL A 61 14.84 -2.16 -11.19
C VAL A 61 14.32 -2.13 -9.76
N TYR A 62 13.69 -1.03 -9.39
CA TYR A 62 12.91 -0.92 -8.17
C TYR A 62 11.49 -0.51 -8.53
N TYR A 63 10.56 -0.68 -7.61
CA TYR A 63 9.15 -0.45 -7.82
C TYR A 63 8.64 0.47 -6.73
N THR A 64 8.08 1.61 -7.13
CA THR A 64 7.48 2.54 -6.17
C THR A 64 6.01 2.25 -6.07
N VAL A 65 5.53 2.07 -4.84
CA VAL A 65 4.11 1.96 -4.55
C VAL A 65 3.48 3.33 -4.75
N VAL A 66 2.47 3.38 -5.60
CA VAL A 66 1.72 4.58 -5.92
C VAL A 66 0.22 4.32 -5.72
N PRO A 67 -0.59 5.38 -5.56
CA PRO A 67 -2.04 5.23 -5.57
C PRO A 67 -2.51 4.77 -6.95
N ALA A 68 -3.77 4.38 -7.05
CA ALA A 68 -4.39 4.13 -8.34
C ALA A 68 -4.19 5.37 -9.24
N PRO A 69 -3.58 5.22 -10.44
CA PRO A 69 -3.36 6.33 -11.35
C PRO A 69 -4.64 6.73 -12.11
N PHE A 70 -5.81 6.20 -11.75
CA PHE A 70 -7.09 6.38 -12.42
C PHE A 70 -8.21 6.71 -11.43
#